data_AF-A0A532TIG2-F1
#
_entry.id   AF-A0A532TIG2-F1
#
_cell.length_a   1.000
_cell.length_b   1.000
_cell.length_c   1.000
_cell.angle_alpha   90.00
_cell.angle_beta   90.00
_cell.angle_gamma   90.00
#
_symmetry.space_group_name_H-M   'P 1'
#
loop_
_entity.id
_entity.type
_entity.pdbx_description
1 polymer ?
#
loop_
_entity_poly.entity_id
_entity_poly.type
_entity_poly.pdbx_seq_one_letter_code
_entity_poly.pdbx_strand_id
1 'polypeptide(L)'
;MRETRRIIIDLDHELFLDPELEILDKIREEEEKRNIRKVRALSEFSAMYRSNIYEIIKNFIIKFRNKISTIEIKDFIIEHLKESIEALKILQQITNPDQKNFQNTYLYRLVKFIEEIVFPRGFNLQTIYKKLLDKSKDYYECQRHILLTHTFYRDKLKNPDYFIIPSVSPKVYQIINNITSLYNLDPNYGDFPEKTNYEIPMLLTNDVFEPYIDSIANAEEEAVKSIAERIGLRIIDEIFLAPQESFVDILLANNFLREDIQKDGKTRYIPQFSNETLLLYYLAIASIRRGFLSKELVNWISMNFALLIYMGILKWKLSDDNIFYSIFKDLQTNEKILPNLMKLSCFPNYLGMDKMKIRDSVQYRKEIFNFIGSQIDNLKDLINEIALFCEKINKEKK
;
A
#
# COMPACT_ATOMS: atom_id res chain seq x y z
N MET A 1 1.39 -1.31 29.90
CA MET A 1 2.55 -2.00 29.29
C MET A 1 3.86 -1.79 30.05
N ARG A 2 4.52 -0.61 30.06
CA ARG A 2 5.77 -0.45 30.86
C ARG A 2 5.55 -0.72 32.35
N GLU A 3 4.48 -0.13 32.88
CA GLU A 3 4.08 -0.32 34.27
C GLU A 3 3.64 -1.76 34.53
N THR A 4 2.76 -2.30 33.68
CA THR A 4 2.39 -3.72 33.70
C THR A 4 3.60 -4.65 33.74
N ARG A 5 4.64 -4.41 32.92
CA ARG A 5 5.87 -5.20 32.94
C ARG A 5 6.60 -5.13 34.27
N ARG A 6 6.67 -3.96 34.91
CA ARG A 6 7.27 -3.81 36.26
C ARG A 6 6.50 -4.63 37.28
N ILE A 7 5.17 -4.48 37.29
CA ILE A 7 4.29 -5.23 38.19
C ILE A 7 4.48 -6.74 37.99
N ILE A 8 4.48 -7.23 36.75
CA ILE A 8 4.71 -8.66 36.47
C ILE A 8 6.11 -9.13 36.89
N ILE A 9 7.16 -8.30 36.74
CA ILE A 9 8.51 -8.65 37.23
C ILE A 9 8.51 -8.87 38.74
N ASP A 10 7.80 -8.02 39.49
CA ASP A 10 7.77 -8.04 40.95
C ASP A 10 6.82 -9.10 41.52
N LEU A 11 5.92 -9.66 40.71
CA LEU A 11 5.00 -10.73 41.12
C LEU A 11 5.75 -12.04 41.38
N ASP A 12 5.37 -12.74 42.44
CA ASP A 12 5.82 -14.12 42.63
C ASP A 12 5.16 -15.04 41.57
N HIS A 13 5.99 -15.77 40.84
CA HIS A 13 5.58 -16.73 39.82
C HIS A 13 4.72 -17.87 40.39
N GLU A 14 4.84 -18.21 41.67
CA GLU A 14 4.00 -19.24 42.31
C GLU A 14 2.51 -18.86 42.32
N LEU A 15 2.21 -17.55 42.29
CA LEU A 15 0.83 -17.06 42.19
C LEU A 15 0.14 -17.46 40.88
N PHE A 16 0.90 -17.91 39.87
CA PHE A 16 0.34 -18.41 38.61
C PHE A 16 -0.26 -19.82 38.73
N LEU A 17 -0.05 -20.49 39.86
CA LEU A 17 -0.71 -21.76 40.21
C LEU A 17 -2.14 -21.56 40.68
N ASP A 18 -2.51 -20.34 41.11
CA ASP A 18 -3.88 -20.00 41.50
C ASP A 18 -4.84 -20.31 40.33
N PRO A 19 -5.84 -21.21 40.52
CA PRO A 19 -6.83 -21.53 39.51
C PRO A 19 -7.55 -20.31 38.94
N GLU A 20 -7.85 -19.34 39.81
CA GLU A 20 -8.70 -18.18 39.50
C GLU A 20 -7.88 -16.94 39.09
N LEU A 21 -6.59 -16.92 39.43
CA LEU A 21 -5.65 -15.82 39.19
C LEU A 21 -6.20 -14.48 39.72
N GLU A 22 -6.83 -14.50 40.90
CA GLU A 22 -7.50 -13.34 41.50
C GLU A 22 -6.55 -12.14 41.65
N ILE A 23 -5.26 -12.41 41.86
CA ILE A 23 -4.25 -11.36 42.00
C ILE A 23 -4.14 -10.51 40.73
N LEU A 24 -4.29 -11.10 39.55
CA LEU A 24 -4.27 -10.36 38.29
C LEU A 24 -5.54 -9.52 38.11
N ASP A 25 -6.68 -10.00 38.60
CA ASP A 25 -7.95 -9.25 38.58
C ASP A 25 -7.88 -8.03 39.50
N LYS A 26 -7.34 -8.20 40.72
CA LYS A 26 -7.11 -7.09 41.67
C LYS A 26 -6.16 -6.04 41.08
N ILE A 27 -5.05 -6.47 40.47
CA ILE A 27 -4.10 -5.56 39.80
C ILE A 27 -4.77 -4.83 38.63
N ARG A 28 -5.57 -5.53 37.82
CA ARG A 28 -6.32 -4.92 36.71
C ARG A 28 -7.24 -3.82 37.21
N GLU A 29 -8.04 -4.09 38.24
CA GLU A 29 -8.97 -3.11 38.82
C GLU A 29 -8.26 -1.88 39.37
N GLU A 30 -7.10 -2.05 40.02
CA GLU A 30 -6.28 -0.93 40.49
C GLU A 30 -5.70 -0.11 39.33
N GLU A 31 -5.21 -0.78 38.29
CA GLU A 31 -4.67 -0.12 37.10
C GLU A 31 -5.74 0.62 36.29
N GLU A 32 -6.97 0.14 36.26
CA GLU A 32 -8.12 0.80 35.62
C GLU A 32 -8.53 2.08 36.38
N LYS A 33 -8.44 2.07 37.72
CA LYS A 33 -8.71 3.24 38.59
C LYS A 33 -7.64 4.35 38.44
N ARG A 34 -6.46 4.06 37.89
CA ARG A 34 -5.41 5.08 37.68
C ARG A 34 -5.83 6.12 36.65
N ASN A 35 -5.93 7.39 37.06
CA ASN A 35 -6.25 8.50 36.19
C ASN A 35 -5.03 8.93 35.36
N ILE A 36 -5.08 8.72 34.04
CA ILE A 36 -4.05 9.20 33.12
C ILE A 36 -4.49 10.58 32.62
N ARG A 37 -3.86 11.66 33.11
CA ARG A 37 -4.02 13.02 32.57
C ARG A 37 -3.37 13.09 31.18
N LYS A 38 -4.08 12.65 30.13
CA LYS A 38 -3.69 12.79 28.72
C LYS A 38 -4.90 13.14 27.86
N VAL A 39 -4.63 13.64 26.64
CA VAL A 39 -5.64 13.96 25.61
C VAL A 39 -6.64 12.81 25.44
N ARG A 40 -7.94 13.12 25.34
CA ARG A 40 -9.08 12.17 25.38
C ARG A 40 -8.91 10.91 24.51
N ALA A 41 -8.36 11.05 23.30
CA ALA A 41 -8.13 9.92 22.39
C ALA A 41 -7.00 8.97 22.87
N LEU A 42 -5.94 9.51 23.50
CA LEU A 42 -4.83 8.76 24.10
C LEU A 42 -5.23 8.12 25.43
N SER A 43 -6.13 8.75 26.20
CA SER A 43 -6.66 8.15 27.42
C SER A 43 -7.59 6.97 27.13
N GLU A 44 -8.47 7.08 26.12
CA GLU A 44 -9.29 5.96 25.64
C GLU A 44 -8.43 4.82 25.09
N PHE A 45 -7.39 5.15 24.32
CA PHE A 45 -6.44 4.15 23.82
C PHE A 45 -5.70 3.47 24.98
N SER A 46 -5.23 4.22 25.97
CA SER A 46 -4.54 3.66 27.13
C SER A 46 -5.45 2.88 28.08
N ALA A 47 -6.76 3.15 28.11
CA ALA A 47 -7.73 2.38 28.90
C ALA A 47 -7.99 1.01 28.25
N MET A 48 -8.17 0.96 26.92
CA MET A 48 -8.33 -0.28 26.17
C MET A 48 -7.17 -1.26 26.37
N TYR A 49 -5.92 -0.76 26.29
CA TYR A 49 -4.74 -1.59 26.58
C TYR A 49 -4.75 -2.13 28.01
N ARG A 50 -5.14 -1.33 29.00
CA ARG A 50 -5.09 -1.75 30.41
C ARG A 50 -6.04 -2.90 30.72
N SER A 51 -7.27 -2.87 30.18
CA SER A 51 -8.23 -3.95 30.40
C SER A 51 -7.83 -5.23 29.67
N ASN A 52 -7.38 -5.11 28.41
CA ASN A 52 -7.10 -6.28 27.56
C ASN A 52 -5.78 -6.99 27.90
N ILE A 53 -4.75 -6.27 28.38
CA ILE A 53 -3.44 -6.88 28.66
C ILE A 53 -3.53 -7.96 29.75
N TYR A 54 -4.22 -7.68 30.85
CA TYR A 54 -4.31 -8.63 31.96
C TYR A 54 -5.14 -9.85 31.59
N GLU A 55 -6.19 -9.68 30.78
CA GLU A 55 -6.96 -10.80 30.23
C GLU A 55 -6.12 -11.68 29.29
N ILE A 56 -5.29 -11.08 28.43
CA ILE A 56 -4.36 -11.84 27.57
C ILE A 56 -3.36 -12.62 28.41
N ILE A 57 -2.79 -12.00 29.45
CA ILE A 57 -1.86 -12.65 30.37
C ILE A 57 -2.55 -13.82 31.10
N LYS A 58 -3.75 -13.60 31.64
CA LYS A 58 -4.54 -14.61 32.34
C LYS A 58 -4.82 -15.82 31.44
N ASN A 59 -5.29 -15.59 30.22
CA ASN A 59 -5.54 -16.64 29.23
C ASN A 59 -4.27 -17.41 28.87
N PHE A 60 -3.12 -16.72 28.74
CA PHE A 60 -1.84 -17.38 28.50
C PHE A 60 -1.43 -18.29 29.66
N ILE A 61 -1.51 -17.80 30.91
CA ILE A 61 -1.17 -18.59 32.10
C ILE A 61 -2.06 -19.84 32.17
N ILE A 62 -3.39 -19.70 32.04
CA ILE A 62 -4.32 -20.84 32.11
C ILE A 62 -3.98 -21.89 31.05
N LYS A 63 -3.63 -21.47 29.83
CA LYS A 63 -3.30 -22.36 28.73
C LYS A 63 -2.00 -23.14 28.92
N PHE A 64 -1.02 -22.57 29.64
CA PHE A 64 0.34 -23.08 29.70
C PHE A 64 0.82 -23.54 31.08
N ARG A 65 0.11 -23.22 32.18
CA ARG A 65 0.50 -23.60 33.56
C ARG A 65 0.66 -25.10 33.81
N ASN A 66 0.03 -25.94 32.97
CA ASN A 66 0.15 -27.40 33.02
C ASN A 66 1.15 -27.98 32.00
N LYS A 67 1.83 -27.12 31.22
CA LYS A 67 2.69 -27.52 30.10
C LYS A 67 4.15 -27.12 30.30
N ILE A 68 4.39 -26.00 30.95
CA ILE A 68 5.72 -25.42 31.22
C ILE A 68 5.77 -24.85 32.64
N SER A 69 6.96 -24.57 33.15
CA SER A 69 7.13 -24.05 34.51
C SER A 69 6.54 -22.63 34.64
N THR A 70 6.10 -22.27 35.85
CA THR A 70 5.57 -20.92 36.13
C THR A 70 6.63 -19.83 35.98
N ILE A 71 7.91 -20.15 36.21
CA ILE A 71 9.05 -19.26 35.92
C ILE A 71 9.11 -18.97 34.42
N GLU A 72 9.09 -20.00 33.58
CA GLU A 72 9.13 -19.83 32.13
C GLU A 72 7.93 -19.02 31.63
N ILE A 73 6.71 -19.28 32.14
CA ILE A 73 5.52 -18.50 31.81
C ILE A 73 5.72 -17.01 32.13
N LYS A 74 6.27 -16.72 33.31
CA LYS A 74 6.57 -15.34 33.74
C LYS A 74 7.58 -14.69 32.80
N ASP A 75 8.66 -15.39 32.46
CA ASP A 75 9.71 -14.88 31.58
C ASP A 75 9.16 -14.59 30.17
N PHE A 76 8.35 -15.50 29.60
CA PHE A 76 7.67 -15.28 28.32
C PHE A 76 6.79 -14.02 28.35
N ILE A 77 5.98 -13.83 29.40
CA ILE A 77 5.13 -12.64 29.53
C ILE A 77 5.99 -11.37 29.57
N ILE A 78 7.08 -11.38 30.35
CA ILE A 78 7.98 -10.22 30.51
C ILE A 78 8.69 -9.88 29.19
N GLU A 79 9.11 -10.89 28.42
CA GLU A 79 9.75 -10.73 27.12
C GLU A 79 8.76 -10.19 26.08
N HIS A 80 7.57 -10.80 25.96
CA HIS A 80 6.53 -10.34 25.03
C HIS A 80 6.07 -8.91 25.34
N LEU A 81 6.01 -8.53 26.62
CA LEU A 81 5.75 -7.14 27.04
C LEU A 81 6.90 -6.20 26.62
N LYS A 82 8.16 -6.64 26.73
CA LYS A 82 9.33 -5.84 26.34
C LYS A 82 9.30 -5.55 24.84
N GLU A 83 9.06 -6.56 24.00
CA GLU A 83 8.88 -6.41 22.55
C GLU A 83 7.76 -5.42 22.21
N SER A 84 6.58 -5.61 22.83
CA SER A 84 5.43 -4.71 22.66
C SER A 84 5.74 -3.26 23.02
N ILE A 85 6.50 -3.04 24.11
CA ILE A 85 6.96 -1.72 24.51
C ILE A 85 7.92 -1.12 23.46
N GLU A 86 8.80 -1.92 22.88
CA GLU A 86 9.72 -1.46 21.83
C GLU A 86 8.97 -1.08 20.54
N ALA A 87 8.03 -1.91 20.08
CA ALA A 87 7.19 -1.61 18.93
C ALA A 87 6.44 -0.27 19.14
N LEU A 88 5.77 -0.10 20.28
CA LEU A 88 5.06 1.14 20.62
C LEU A 88 5.97 2.36 20.69
N LYS A 89 7.22 2.21 21.18
CA LYS A 89 8.19 3.32 21.19
C LYS A 89 8.50 3.79 19.77
N ILE A 90 8.74 2.87 18.82
CA ILE A 90 9.01 3.23 17.42
C ILE A 90 7.78 3.89 16.81
N LEU A 91 6.58 3.31 17.00
CA LEU A 91 5.34 3.88 16.50
C LEU A 91 5.10 5.30 17.05
N GLN A 92 5.34 5.53 18.34
CA GLN A 92 5.27 6.87 18.94
C GLN A 92 6.28 7.85 18.34
N GLN A 93 7.50 7.38 18.04
CA GLN A 93 8.51 8.23 17.41
C GLN A 93 8.07 8.69 16.01
N ILE A 94 7.48 7.82 15.20
CA ILE A 94 7.08 8.17 13.83
C ILE A 94 5.72 8.85 13.72
N THR A 95 4.89 8.77 14.75
CA THR A 95 3.57 9.43 14.81
C THR A 95 3.61 10.78 15.54
N ASN A 96 4.79 11.23 15.99
CA ASN A 96 4.93 12.51 16.68
C ASN A 96 4.98 13.68 15.66
N PRO A 97 4.00 14.60 15.66
CA PRO A 97 3.96 15.71 14.72
C PRO A 97 5.06 16.77 14.95
N ASP A 98 5.72 16.81 16.12
CA ASP A 98 6.68 17.87 16.49
C ASP A 98 8.11 17.64 15.95
N GLN A 99 8.27 16.87 14.88
CA GLN A 99 9.60 16.58 14.33
C GLN A 99 10.16 17.75 13.52
N LYS A 100 11.11 18.48 14.11
CA LYS A 100 11.94 19.46 13.39
C LYS A 100 12.78 18.74 12.32
N ASN A 101 12.81 19.30 11.10
CA ASN A 101 13.52 18.76 9.94
C ASN A 101 12.96 17.40 9.43
N PHE A 102 11.79 17.47 8.78
CA PHE A 102 11.05 16.31 8.25
C PHE A 102 11.92 15.35 7.41
N GLN A 103 12.86 15.88 6.62
CA GLN A 103 13.69 15.08 5.71
C GLN A 103 14.65 14.11 6.42
N ASN A 104 14.94 14.35 7.71
CA ASN A 104 15.79 13.46 8.52
C ASN A 104 14.97 12.55 9.45
N THR A 105 13.64 12.60 9.33
CA THR A 105 12.76 11.79 10.19
C THR A 105 12.77 10.33 9.78
N TYR A 106 12.54 9.47 10.77
CA TYR A 106 12.44 8.03 10.54
C TYR A 106 11.29 7.70 9.58
N LEU A 107 10.17 8.43 9.70
CA LEU A 107 9.02 8.28 8.80
C LEU A 107 9.37 8.67 7.37
N TYR A 108 10.05 9.80 7.14
CA TYR A 108 10.42 10.21 5.80
C TYR A 108 11.33 9.19 5.11
N ARG A 109 12.33 8.66 5.83
CA ARG A 109 13.22 7.62 5.30
C ARG A 109 12.45 6.38 4.87
N LEU A 110 11.46 5.95 5.67
CA LEU A 110 10.59 4.82 5.32
C LEU A 110 9.72 5.11 4.09
N VAL A 111 9.07 6.29 4.05
CA VAL A 111 8.26 6.68 2.90
C VAL A 111 9.11 6.71 1.63
N LYS A 112 10.32 7.26 1.69
CA LYS A 112 11.25 7.29 0.56
C LYS A 112 11.65 5.90 0.08
N PHE A 113 11.91 5.00 1.02
CA PHE A 113 12.21 3.60 0.72
C PHE A 113 11.05 2.92 -0.02
N ILE A 114 9.82 3.10 0.45
CA ILE A 114 8.62 2.54 -0.20
C ILE A 114 8.41 3.18 -1.58
N GLU A 115 8.53 4.51 -1.68
CA GLU A 115 8.42 5.22 -2.97
C GLU A 115 9.37 4.64 -4.01
N GLU A 116 10.65 4.43 -3.70
CA GLU A 116 11.60 3.89 -4.69
C GLU A 116 11.24 2.50 -5.21
N ILE A 117 10.40 1.71 -4.51
CA ILE A 117 10.00 0.38 -4.94
C ILE A 117 8.68 0.40 -5.72
N VAL A 118 7.64 1.01 -5.15
CA VAL A 118 6.26 0.87 -5.67
C VAL A 118 5.67 2.13 -6.27
N PHE A 119 6.25 3.29 -6.00
CA PHE A 119 5.74 4.56 -6.53
C PHE A 119 6.87 5.58 -6.55
N PRO A 120 7.82 5.50 -7.50
CA PRO A 120 9.03 6.32 -7.49
C PRO A 120 8.73 7.77 -7.87
N ARG A 121 9.63 8.70 -7.51
CA ARG A 121 9.55 10.11 -7.94
C ARG A 121 10.55 10.38 -9.06
N GLY A 122 10.21 11.28 -9.96
CA GLY A 122 11.10 11.74 -11.02
C GLY A 122 10.37 12.58 -12.05
N PHE A 123 11.14 13.15 -12.98
CA PHE A 123 10.62 14.00 -14.07
C PHE A 123 10.65 13.32 -15.44
N ASN A 124 11.28 12.14 -15.54
CA ASN A 124 11.46 11.42 -16.80
C ASN A 124 10.74 10.06 -16.75
N LEU A 125 9.85 9.84 -17.72
CA LEU A 125 8.98 8.66 -17.78
C LEU A 125 9.75 7.37 -17.98
N GLN A 126 10.73 7.37 -18.89
CA GLN A 126 11.58 6.21 -19.17
C GLN A 126 12.36 5.78 -17.93
N THR A 127 12.89 6.75 -17.17
CA THR A 127 13.65 6.49 -15.94
C THR A 127 12.76 5.88 -14.85
N ILE A 128 11.55 6.41 -14.67
CA ILE A 128 10.59 5.90 -13.69
C ILE A 128 10.10 4.51 -14.08
N TYR A 129 9.75 4.31 -15.35
CA TYR A 129 9.32 3.02 -15.87
C TYR A 129 10.41 1.96 -15.67
N LYS A 130 11.66 2.28 -16.01
CA LYS A 130 12.80 1.38 -15.79
C LYS A 130 12.99 1.04 -14.32
N LYS A 131 12.92 2.02 -13.40
CA LYS A 131 12.98 1.76 -11.95
C LYS A 131 11.88 0.80 -11.49
N LEU A 132 10.66 0.98 -11.99
CA LEU A 132 9.53 0.10 -11.68
C LEU A 132 9.78 -1.32 -12.21
N LEU A 133 10.22 -1.44 -13.47
CA LEU A 133 10.53 -2.72 -14.11
C LEU A 133 11.68 -3.46 -13.42
N ASP A 134 12.74 -2.75 -13.01
CA ASP A 134 13.85 -3.36 -12.25
C ASP A 134 13.40 -3.97 -10.91
N LYS A 135 12.28 -3.47 -10.35
CA LYS A 135 11.69 -3.94 -9.08
C LYS A 135 10.54 -4.91 -9.27
N SER A 136 9.96 -5.01 -10.46
CA SER A 136 8.73 -5.76 -10.68
C SER A 136 8.92 -7.25 -10.51
N LYS A 137 10.11 -7.79 -10.80
CA LYS A 137 10.45 -9.20 -10.56
C LYS A 137 10.06 -9.69 -9.16
N ASP A 138 10.28 -8.86 -8.15
CA ASP A 138 10.02 -9.19 -6.75
C ASP A 138 8.76 -8.48 -6.20
N TYR A 139 8.36 -7.36 -6.81
CA TYR A 139 7.32 -6.46 -6.26
C TYR A 139 6.19 -6.11 -7.24
N TYR A 140 6.03 -6.85 -8.34
CA TYR A 140 4.99 -6.55 -9.33
C TYR A 140 3.58 -6.51 -8.71
N GLU A 141 3.22 -7.49 -7.87
CA GLU A 141 1.90 -7.51 -7.23
C GLU A 141 1.72 -6.34 -6.25
N CYS A 142 2.80 -5.91 -5.56
CA CYS A 142 2.78 -4.69 -4.75
C CYS A 142 2.52 -3.46 -5.62
N GLN A 143 3.30 -3.30 -6.70
CA GLN A 143 3.21 -2.18 -7.65
C GLN A 143 1.81 -2.09 -8.28
N ARG A 144 1.28 -3.24 -8.70
CA ARG A 144 -0.08 -3.38 -9.23
C ARG A 144 -1.12 -3.00 -8.18
N HIS A 145 -0.99 -3.47 -6.93
CA HIS A 145 -1.92 -3.17 -5.85
C HIS A 145 -2.02 -1.66 -5.55
N ILE A 146 -0.93 -0.90 -5.71
CA ILE A 146 -0.95 0.56 -5.57
C ILE A 146 -1.92 1.25 -6.55
N LEU A 147 -2.19 0.65 -7.72
CA LEU A 147 -3.16 1.19 -8.69
C LEU A 147 -4.56 0.61 -8.55
N LEU A 148 -4.71 -0.60 -8.00
CA LEU A 148 -5.99 -1.32 -7.95
C LEU A 148 -6.83 -0.92 -6.74
N THR A 149 -7.57 0.18 -6.84
CA THR A 149 -8.57 0.49 -5.81
C THR A 149 -9.74 -0.49 -5.90
N HIS A 150 -10.27 -0.90 -4.75
CA HIS A 150 -11.33 -1.91 -4.68
C HIS A 150 -12.71 -1.38 -5.14
N THR A 151 -12.88 -0.07 -5.25
CA THR A 151 -14.22 0.49 -5.34
C THR A 151 -14.76 0.52 -6.76
N PHE A 152 -15.96 -0.07 -6.97
CA PHE A 152 -17.03 0.48 -7.84
C PHE A 152 -17.48 1.87 -7.34
N TYR A 153 -16.54 2.71 -6.92
CA TYR A 153 -16.84 4.07 -6.51
C TYR A 153 -17.30 4.71 -7.78
N ARG A 154 -18.58 5.10 -7.81
CA ARG A 154 -19.26 5.74 -8.93
C ARG A 154 -18.23 6.37 -9.87
N ASP A 155 -17.76 5.56 -10.81
CA ASP A 155 -17.33 6.01 -12.11
C ASP A 155 -18.64 6.53 -12.70
N LYS A 156 -19.06 7.69 -12.19
CA LYS A 156 -19.76 8.64 -13.00
C LYS A 156 -18.67 9.05 -13.98
N LEU A 157 -18.45 8.19 -14.99
CA LEU A 157 -17.85 8.53 -16.26
C LEU A 157 -18.50 9.81 -16.82
N LYS A 158 -19.70 10.15 -16.30
CA LYS A 158 -20.37 11.46 -16.41
C LYS A 158 -19.56 12.69 -15.98
N ASN A 159 -18.48 12.58 -15.22
CA ASN A 159 -17.61 13.72 -14.90
C ASN A 159 -16.24 13.52 -15.54
N PRO A 160 -16.05 14.05 -16.75
CA PRO A 160 -14.81 13.89 -17.50
C PRO A 160 -13.83 14.98 -17.05
N ASP A 161 -13.35 14.92 -15.82
CA ASP A 161 -12.20 15.74 -15.46
C ASP A 161 -10.96 15.10 -16.12
N TYR A 162 -10.73 15.48 -17.37
CA TYR A 162 -9.75 14.86 -18.28
C TYR A 162 -8.31 14.95 -17.76
N PHE A 163 -8.03 15.84 -16.81
CA PHE A 163 -6.71 15.96 -16.19
C PHE A 163 -6.46 14.96 -15.07
N ILE A 164 -7.52 14.40 -14.48
CA ILE A 164 -7.39 13.53 -13.31
C ILE A 164 -6.91 12.14 -13.71
N ILE A 165 -5.97 11.58 -12.93
CA ILE A 165 -5.51 10.19 -13.06
C ILE A 165 -6.25 9.34 -12.02
N PRO A 166 -7.22 8.51 -12.45
CA PRO A 166 -7.92 7.60 -11.56
C PRO A 166 -7.08 6.36 -11.24
N SER A 167 -7.60 5.55 -10.33
CA SER A 167 -7.12 4.18 -10.12
C SER A 167 -7.53 3.25 -11.26
N VAL A 168 -6.93 2.06 -11.30
CA VAL A 168 -7.34 0.98 -12.19
C VAL A 168 -8.49 0.21 -11.54
N SER A 169 -9.72 0.43 -12.03
CA SER A 169 -10.89 -0.35 -11.62
C SER A 169 -10.87 -1.74 -12.26
N PRO A 170 -11.70 -2.70 -11.78
CA PRO A 170 -11.81 -4.02 -12.42
C PRO A 170 -12.14 -3.95 -13.91
N LYS A 171 -12.98 -3.00 -14.32
CA LYS A 171 -13.32 -2.74 -15.74
C LYS A 171 -12.10 -2.27 -16.53
N VAL A 172 -11.34 -1.32 -15.99
CA VAL A 172 -10.07 -0.86 -16.61
C VAL A 172 -9.05 -2.01 -16.71
N TYR A 173 -8.93 -2.83 -15.67
CA TYR A 173 -8.04 -3.98 -15.69
C TYR A 173 -8.43 -5.00 -16.76
N GLN A 174 -9.73 -5.25 -16.96
CA GLN A 174 -10.22 -6.10 -18.06
C GLN A 174 -9.89 -5.52 -19.44
N ILE A 175 -10.05 -4.21 -19.63
CA ILE A 175 -9.66 -3.53 -20.88
C ILE A 175 -8.16 -3.72 -21.13
N ILE A 176 -7.30 -3.54 -20.11
CA ILE A 176 -5.84 -3.77 -20.22
C ILE A 176 -5.54 -5.22 -20.62
N ASN A 177 -6.23 -6.20 -20.03
CA ASN A 177 -6.07 -7.61 -20.38
C ASN A 177 -6.45 -7.88 -21.84
N ASN A 178 -7.58 -7.32 -22.29
CA ASN A 178 -8.05 -7.48 -23.67
C ASN A 178 -7.04 -6.89 -24.66
N ILE A 179 -6.58 -5.66 -24.41
CA ILE A 179 -5.54 -4.98 -25.19
C ILE A 179 -4.28 -5.84 -25.28
N THR A 180 -3.77 -6.31 -24.13
CA THR A 180 -2.56 -7.15 -24.09
C THR A 180 -2.72 -8.41 -24.91
N SER A 181 -3.88 -9.08 -24.79
CA SER A 181 -4.19 -10.30 -25.54
C SER A 181 -4.25 -10.05 -27.04
N LEU A 182 -4.99 -9.03 -27.47
CA LEU A 182 -5.17 -8.70 -28.89
C LEU A 182 -3.84 -8.30 -29.55
N TYR A 183 -3.01 -7.49 -28.88
CA TYR A 183 -1.70 -7.13 -29.39
C TYR A 183 -0.80 -8.35 -29.63
N ASN A 184 -0.83 -9.34 -28.74
CA ASN A 184 0.04 -10.51 -28.87
C ASN A 184 -0.50 -11.58 -29.84
N LEU A 185 -1.83 -11.70 -29.98
CA LEU A 185 -2.45 -12.76 -30.77
C LEU A 185 -2.60 -12.40 -32.24
N ASP A 186 -3.18 -11.24 -32.53
CA ASP A 186 -3.54 -10.85 -33.90
C ASP A 186 -3.61 -9.33 -34.07
N PRO A 187 -2.47 -8.61 -33.93
CA PRO A 187 -2.44 -7.18 -34.19
C PRO A 187 -2.52 -6.92 -35.70
N ASN A 188 -3.28 -5.89 -36.07
CA ASN A 188 -3.12 -5.27 -37.38
C ASN A 188 -1.79 -4.50 -37.42
N TYR A 189 -1.31 -4.18 -38.61
CA TYR A 189 -0.11 -3.36 -38.78
C TYR A 189 -0.42 -2.18 -39.71
N GLY A 190 0.00 -0.99 -39.29
CA GLY A 190 -0.12 0.22 -40.09
C GLY A 190 1.15 1.05 -40.02
N ASP A 191 1.26 2.01 -40.92
CA ASP A 191 2.44 2.89 -41.00
C ASP A 191 2.65 3.64 -39.67
N PHE A 192 3.91 3.75 -39.24
CA PHE A 192 4.29 4.52 -38.07
C PHE A 192 4.36 6.02 -38.44
N PRO A 193 3.47 6.89 -37.94
CA PRO A 193 3.43 8.29 -38.36
C PRO A 193 4.76 9.04 -38.16
N GLU A 194 5.53 8.65 -37.14
CA GLU A 194 6.77 9.31 -36.76
C GLU A 194 8.03 8.77 -37.45
N LYS A 195 7.99 7.58 -38.08
CA LYS A 195 9.16 6.98 -38.75
C LYS A 195 8.79 6.38 -40.11
N THR A 196 9.49 6.82 -41.16
CA THR A 196 9.34 6.29 -42.51
C THR A 196 9.84 4.84 -42.61
N ASN A 197 9.16 4.01 -43.39
CA ASN A 197 9.44 2.58 -43.57
C ASN A 197 9.28 1.71 -42.31
N TYR A 198 8.60 2.20 -41.27
CA TYR A 198 8.25 1.41 -40.10
C TYR A 198 6.74 1.18 -40.01
N GLU A 199 6.37 0.01 -39.51
CA GLU A 199 4.99 -0.34 -39.16
C GLU A 199 4.88 -0.59 -37.65
N ILE A 200 3.83 -0.05 -37.03
CA ILE A 200 3.47 -0.29 -35.64
C ILE A 200 2.25 -1.21 -35.55
N PRO A 201 2.13 -1.99 -34.46
CA PRO A 201 0.94 -2.80 -34.25
C PRO A 201 -0.25 -1.89 -33.90
N MET A 202 -1.43 -2.27 -34.37
CA MET A 202 -2.68 -1.53 -34.21
C MET A 202 -3.83 -2.50 -33.91
N LEU A 203 -4.75 -2.07 -33.04
CA LEU A 203 -5.98 -2.79 -32.74
C LEU A 203 -7.18 -1.99 -33.23
N LEU A 204 -8.28 -2.64 -33.60
CA LEU A 204 -9.52 -1.91 -33.84
C LEU A 204 -10.09 -1.41 -32.52
N THR A 205 -10.49 -0.14 -32.47
CA THR A 205 -11.06 0.47 -31.27
C THR A 205 -12.34 -0.25 -30.83
N ASN A 206 -13.15 -0.72 -31.78
CA ASN A 206 -14.37 -1.48 -31.50
C ASN A 206 -14.08 -2.80 -30.79
N ASP A 207 -13.13 -3.60 -31.28
CA ASP A 207 -12.75 -4.89 -30.66
C ASP A 207 -12.27 -4.74 -29.21
N VAL A 208 -11.68 -3.58 -28.90
CA VAL A 208 -11.14 -3.27 -27.58
C VAL A 208 -12.23 -2.74 -26.64
N PHE A 209 -13.04 -1.79 -27.10
CA PHE A 209 -13.89 -0.97 -26.22
C PHE A 209 -15.37 -1.34 -26.26
N GLU A 210 -15.92 -1.78 -27.39
CA GLU A 210 -17.34 -2.13 -27.54
C GLU A 210 -17.82 -3.14 -26.47
N PRO A 211 -17.05 -4.17 -26.09
CA PRO A 211 -17.45 -5.11 -25.03
C PRO A 211 -17.64 -4.49 -23.64
N TYR A 212 -17.15 -3.25 -23.45
CA TYR A 212 -17.12 -2.57 -22.17
C TYR A 212 -17.96 -1.28 -22.17
N ILE A 213 -18.66 -0.93 -23.25
CA ILE A 213 -19.52 0.26 -23.28
C ILE A 213 -20.96 -0.19 -23.01
N ASP A 214 -21.43 0.01 -21.77
CA ASP A 214 -22.77 -0.42 -21.34
C ASP A 214 -23.86 0.57 -21.79
N SER A 215 -23.48 1.83 -22.09
CA SER A 215 -24.37 2.87 -22.60
C SER A 215 -23.74 3.63 -23.77
N ILE A 216 -24.52 3.92 -24.82
CA ILE A 216 -24.13 4.78 -25.97
C ILE A 216 -24.08 6.26 -25.55
N ALA A 217 -23.69 6.56 -24.31
CA ALA A 217 -23.50 7.92 -23.86
C ALA A 217 -22.08 8.37 -24.20
N ASN A 218 -21.93 9.43 -24.99
CA ASN A 218 -20.62 9.98 -25.40
C ASN A 218 -19.61 10.13 -24.25
N ALA A 219 -20.06 10.39 -23.01
CA ALA A 219 -19.17 10.53 -21.85
C ALA A 219 -18.49 9.20 -21.41
N GLU A 220 -19.16 8.05 -21.57
CA GLU A 220 -18.56 6.74 -21.25
C GLU A 220 -17.53 6.36 -22.31
N GLU A 221 -17.84 6.58 -23.59
CA GLU A 221 -16.90 6.40 -24.71
C GLU A 221 -15.69 7.35 -24.56
N GLU A 222 -15.94 8.64 -24.29
CA GLU A 222 -15.04 9.67 -23.77
C GLU A 222 -13.98 9.12 -22.81
N ALA A 223 -14.50 8.62 -21.70
CA ALA A 223 -13.69 8.17 -20.59
C ALA A 223 -12.95 6.85 -20.89
N VAL A 224 -13.54 5.93 -21.65
CA VAL A 224 -12.88 4.69 -22.07
C VAL A 224 -11.73 5.00 -23.03
N LYS A 225 -11.91 5.91 -23.99
CA LYS A 225 -10.83 6.38 -24.87
C LYS A 225 -9.70 7.04 -24.08
N SER A 226 -10.02 7.80 -23.02
CA SER A 226 -8.98 8.38 -22.14
C SER A 226 -8.13 7.34 -21.40
N ILE A 227 -8.63 6.10 -21.21
CA ILE A 227 -7.84 5.02 -20.60
C ILE A 227 -6.65 4.66 -21.51
N ALA A 228 -6.86 4.60 -22.83
CA ALA A 228 -5.82 4.28 -23.79
C ALA A 228 -4.60 5.19 -23.64
N GLU A 229 -4.82 6.51 -23.55
CA GLU A 229 -3.73 7.47 -23.36
C GLU A 229 -2.94 7.23 -22.07
N ARG A 230 -3.64 6.86 -20.99
CA ARG A 230 -3.01 6.61 -19.68
C ARG A 230 -2.16 5.34 -19.66
N ILE A 231 -2.43 4.39 -20.54
CA ILE A 231 -1.62 3.16 -20.74
C ILE A 231 -0.67 3.26 -21.93
N GLY A 232 -0.45 4.47 -22.47
CA GLY A 232 0.58 4.73 -23.49
C GLY A 232 0.12 4.53 -24.93
N LEU A 233 -1.19 4.42 -25.16
CA LEU A 233 -1.79 4.23 -26.47
C LEU A 233 -2.44 5.52 -26.99
N ARG A 234 -2.75 5.56 -28.27
CA ARG A 234 -3.43 6.66 -28.96
C ARG A 234 -4.40 6.11 -29.99
N ILE A 235 -5.35 6.94 -30.36
CA ILE A 235 -6.30 6.63 -31.43
C ILE A 235 -5.82 7.30 -32.72
N ILE A 236 -5.73 6.52 -33.80
CA ILE A 236 -5.37 6.95 -35.16
C ILE A 236 -6.62 6.78 -36.03
N ASP A 237 -6.96 7.84 -36.77
CA ASP A 237 -8.10 7.90 -37.69
C ASP A 237 -9.45 7.48 -37.08
N GLU A 238 -9.60 7.64 -35.75
CA GLU A 238 -10.76 7.20 -34.95
C GLU A 238 -11.02 5.68 -34.93
N ILE A 239 -10.26 4.90 -35.71
CA ILE A 239 -10.48 3.47 -35.98
C ILE A 239 -9.46 2.61 -35.25
N PHE A 240 -8.20 3.07 -35.14
CA PHE A 240 -7.10 2.25 -34.69
C PHE A 240 -6.54 2.71 -33.35
N LEU A 241 -6.36 1.77 -32.43
CA LEU A 241 -5.64 1.94 -31.18
C LEU A 241 -4.19 1.49 -31.39
N ALA A 242 -3.23 2.40 -31.28
CA ALA A 242 -1.81 2.15 -31.52
C ALA A 242 -0.95 2.73 -30.38
N PRO A 243 0.30 2.28 -30.16
CA PRO A 243 1.17 2.88 -29.15
C PRO A 243 1.59 4.31 -29.53
N GLN A 244 1.73 5.19 -28.53
CA GLN A 244 2.31 6.52 -28.68
C GLN A 244 3.82 6.42 -28.94
N GLU A 245 4.41 7.38 -29.67
CA GLU A 245 5.86 7.42 -29.94
C GLU A 245 6.69 7.24 -28.67
N SER A 246 6.41 8.05 -27.63
CA SER A 246 7.14 7.97 -26.36
C SER A 246 7.01 6.61 -25.65
N PHE A 247 5.92 5.88 -25.90
CA PHE A 247 5.74 4.54 -25.38
C PHE A 247 6.47 3.50 -26.23
N VAL A 248 6.45 3.63 -27.57
CA VAL A 248 7.25 2.79 -28.48
C VAL A 248 8.73 2.84 -28.10
N ASP A 249 9.28 4.02 -27.80
CA ASP A 249 10.67 4.14 -27.37
C ASP A 249 10.96 3.38 -26.06
N ILE A 250 10.03 3.42 -25.11
CA ILE A 250 10.13 2.66 -23.85
C ILE A 250 10.06 1.15 -24.14
N LEU A 251 9.15 0.72 -25.00
CA LEU A 251 8.98 -0.68 -25.34
C LEU A 251 10.23 -1.23 -26.05
N LEU A 252 10.79 -0.50 -27.01
CA LEU A 252 12.03 -0.88 -27.70
C LEU A 252 13.22 -0.94 -26.73
N ALA A 253 13.37 0.05 -25.87
CA ALA A 253 14.46 0.09 -24.89
C ALA A 253 14.44 -1.07 -23.88
N ASN A 254 13.30 -1.73 -23.71
CA ASN A 254 13.10 -2.85 -22.79
C ASN A 254 12.75 -4.18 -23.51
N ASN A 255 12.96 -4.26 -24.82
CA ASN A 255 12.70 -5.45 -25.66
C ASN A 255 11.24 -5.96 -25.63
N PHE A 256 10.27 -5.07 -25.45
CA PHE A 256 8.83 -5.39 -25.57
C PHE A 256 8.28 -5.22 -26.99
N LEU A 257 9.10 -4.73 -27.92
CA LEU A 257 8.85 -4.73 -29.36
C LEU A 257 10.05 -5.35 -30.07
N ARG A 258 9.80 -6.34 -30.92
CA ARG A 258 10.82 -6.96 -31.78
C ARG A 258 10.73 -6.40 -33.19
N GLU A 259 11.86 -6.06 -33.77
CA GLU A 259 11.93 -5.66 -35.18
C GLU A 259 11.91 -6.89 -36.11
N ASP A 260 11.07 -6.84 -37.15
CA ASP A 260 11.00 -7.84 -38.21
C ASP A 260 10.96 -7.17 -39.59
N ILE A 261 12.00 -7.38 -40.39
CA ILE A 261 12.11 -6.81 -41.72
C ILE A 261 11.27 -7.63 -42.69
N GLN A 262 10.21 -7.01 -43.20
CA GLN A 262 9.28 -7.62 -44.13
C GLN A 262 9.88 -7.70 -45.54
N LYS A 263 9.30 -8.56 -46.39
CA LYS A 263 9.75 -8.76 -47.78
C LYS A 263 9.60 -7.51 -48.66
N ASP A 264 8.72 -6.59 -48.29
CA ASP A 264 8.53 -5.29 -48.95
C ASP A 264 9.55 -4.23 -48.50
N GLY A 265 10.49 -4.59 -47.62
CA GLY A 265 11.53 -3.71 -47.11
C GLY A 265 11.11 -2.85 -45.91
N LYS A 266 9.85 -2.93 -45.46
CA LYS A 266 9.40 -2.25 -44.24
C LYS A 266 9.86 -3.00 -43.00
N THR A 267 10.14 -2.26 -41.92
CA THR A 267 10.44 -2.85 -40.61
C THR A 267 9.20 -2.83 -39.74
N ARG A 268 8.76 -4.00 -39.30
CA ARG A 268 7.55 -4.17 -38.49
C ARG A 268 7.92 -4.37 -37.02
N TYR A 269 7.28 -3.62 -36.13
CA TYR A 269 7.42 -3.83 -34.68
C TYR A 269 6.41 -4.85 -34.18
N ILE A 270 6.88 -6.04 -33.82
CA ILE A 270 6.07 -7.13 -33.29
C ILE A 270 6.00 -7.00 -31.76
N PRO A 271 4.80 -6.83 -31.18
CA PRO A 271 4.64 -6.65 -29.73
C PRO A 271 4.91 -7.94 -28.94
N GLN A 272 5.44 -7.78 -27.74
CA GLN A 272 5.68 -8.83 -26.76
C GLN A 272 5.17 -8.36 -25.39
N PHE A 273 3.88 -8.04 -25.33
CA PHE A 273 3.31 -7.35 -24.17
C PHE A 273 2.90 -8.33 -23.08
N SER A 274 2.88 -7.82 -21.86
CA SER A 274 2.22 -8.43 -20.71
C SER A 274 1.35 -7.37 -20.03
N ASN A 275 0.41 -7.80 -19.18
CA ASN A 275 -0.34 -6.87 -18.34
C ASN A 275 0.59 -6.01 -17.49
N GLU A 276 1.70 -6.59 -17.05
CA GLU A 276 2.77 -5.89 -16.34
C GLU A 276 3.34 -4.73 -17.16
N THR A 277 3.60 -4.93 -18.44
CA THR A 277 4.12 -3.89 -19.34
C THR A 277 3.24 -2.64 -19.32
N LEU A 278 1.92 -2.80 -19.46
CA LEU A 278 0.95 -1.70 -19.52
C LEU A 278 0.65 -1.10 -18.14
N LEU A 279 0.56 -1.93 -17.10
CA LEU A 279 0.28 -1.46 -15.74
C LEU A 279 1.44 -0.69 -15.13
N LEU A 280 2.68 -1.13 -15.37
CA LEU A 280 3.86 -0.38 -14.93
C LEU A 280 3.98 0.95 -15.68
N TYR A 281 3.54 1.02 -16.94
CA TYR A 281 3.50 2.29 -17.68
C TYR A 281 2.47 3.25 -17.08
N TYR A 282 1.27 2.76 -16.78
CA TYR A 282 0.26 3.53 -16.06
C TYR A 282 0.84 4.04 -14.73
N LEU A 283 1.46 3.16 -13.95
CA LEU A 283 2.06 3.50 -12.65
C LEU A 283 3.16 4.57 -12.79
N ALA A 284 3.93 4.51 -13.87
CA ALA A 284 4.95 5.50 -14.19
C ALA A 284 4.33 6.87 -14.51
N ILE A 285 3.24 6.91 -15.28
CA ILE A 285 2.46 8.14 -15.55
C ILE A 285 1.91 8.72 -14.24
N ALA A 286 1.29 7.89 -13.40
CA ALA A 286 0.79 8.30 -12.09
C ALA A 286 1.91 8.84 -11.18
N SER A 287 3.10 8.23 -11.25
CA SER A 287 4.29 8.62 -10.49
C SER A 287 4.83 10.00 -10.90
N ILE A 288 4.78 10.36 -12.18
CA ILE A 288 5.15 11.69 -12.68
C ILE A 288 4.08 12.71 -12.34
N ARG A 289 2.83 12.39 -12.63
CA ARG A 289 1.70 13.32 -12.57
C ARG A 289 0.99 13.28 -11.22
N ARG A 290 1.75 13.20 -10.12
CA ARG A 290 1.21 13.12 -8.75
C ARG A 290 0.27 14.25 -8.37
N GLY A 291 0.45 15.44 -8.94
CA GLY A 291 -0.42 16.60 -8.72
C GLY A 291 -1.82 16.45 -9.32
N PHE A 292 -2.02 15.45 -10.18
CA PHE A 292 -3.25 15.19 -10.92
C PHE A 292 -3.94 13.89 -10.52
N LEU A 293 -3.45 13.20 -9.49
CA LEU A 293 -4.11 11.98 -9.01
C LEU A 293 -5.51 12.29 -8.48
N SER A 294 -6.45 11.36 -8.70
CA SER A 294 -7.76 11.46 -8.07
C SER A 294 -7.63 11.43 -6.54
N LYS A 295 -8.57 12.08 -5.83
CA LYS A 295 -8.56 12.10 -4.37
C LYS A 295 -8.63 10.68 -3.80
N GLU A 296 -9.34 9.80 -4.49
CA GLU A 296 -9.49 8.39 -4.20
C GLU A 296 -8.14 7.67 -4.29
N LEU A 297 -7.42 7.85 -5.39
CA LEU A 297 -6.11 7.23 -5.58
C LEU A 297 -5.08 7.76 -4.58
N VAL A 298 -5.09 9.07 -4.29
CA VAL A 298 -4.25 9.64 -3.22
C VAL A 298 -4.53 8.94 -1.90
N ASN A 299 -5.80 8.82 -1.48
CA ASN A 299 -6.14 8.16 -0.21
C ASN A 299 -5.70 6.69 -0.19
N TRP A 300 -5.89 5.98 -1.29
CA TRP A 300 -5.50 4.58 -1.44
C TRP A 300 -3.98 4.36 -1.27
N ILE A 301 -3.17 5.13 -2.00
CA ILE A 301 -1.70 5.06 -1.91
C ILE A 301 -1.26 5.41 -0.49
N SER A 302 -1.85 6.45 0.08
CA SER A 302 -1.53 6.93 1.43
C SER A 302 -1.80 5.87 2.49
N MET A 303 -2.95 5.19 2.42
CA MET A 303 -3.32 4.16 3.38
C MET A 303 -2.45 2.90 3.23
N ASN A 304 -2.15 2.51 1.99
CA ASN A 304 -1.23 1.41 1.72
C ASN A 304 0.15 1.67 2.35
N PHE A 305 0.69 2.88 2.18
CA PHE A 305 1.98 3.25 2.76
C PHE A 305 1.93 3.23 4.29
N ALA A 306 0.88 3.78 4.89
CA ALA A 306 0.70 3.75 6.34
C ALA A 306 0.65 2.31 6.88
N LEU A 307 -0.08 1.43 6.21
CA LEU A 307 -0.20 0.02 6.59
C LEU A 307 1.13 -0.71 6.42
N LEU A 308 1.80 -0.55 5.29
CA LEU A 308 3.12 -1.14 5.01
C LEU A 308 4.14 -0.77 6.11
N ILE A 309 4.18 0.52 6.49
CA ILE A 309 5.05 1.01 7.56
C ILE A 309 4.68 0.39 8.90
N TYR A 310 3.40 0.40 9.24
CA TYR A 310 2.91 -0.15 10.50
C TYR A 310 3.23 -1.64 10.63
N MET A 311 2.85 -2.43 9.63
CA MET A 311 3.09 -3.88 9.60
C MET A 311 4.58 -4.22 9.56
N GLY A 312 5.40 -3.45 8.82
CA GLY A 312 6.85 -3.65 8.81
C GLY A 312 7.48 -3.41 10.18
N ILE A 313 7.02 -2.41 10.93
CA ILE A 313 7.48 -2.16 12.30
C ILE A 313 7.04 -3.28 13.25
N LEU A 314 5.79 -3.72 13.15
CA LEU A 314 5.30 -4.84 13.96
C LEU A 314 6.12 -6.10 13.67
N LYS A 315 6.34 -6.43 12.40
CA LYS A 315 7.13 -7.60 11.99
C LYS A 315 8.58 -7.51 12.47
N TRP A 316 9.16 -6.32 12.51
CA TRP A 316 10.51 -6.12 13.02
C TRP A 316 10.59 -6.24 14.55
N LYS A 317 9.57 -5.80 15.28
CA LYS A 317 9.63 -5.64 16.75
C LYS A 317 8.88 -6.67 17.56
N LEU A 318 7.96 -7.39 16.95
CA LEU A 318 7.16 -8.42 17.59
C LEU A 318 7.49 -9.76 16.95
N SER A 319 7.72 -10.74 17.79
CA SER A 319 7.73 -12.14 17.39
C SER A 319 6.32 -12.58 16.95
N ASP A 320 6.25 -13.56 16.05
CA ASP A 320 4.97 -14.08 15.52
C ASP A 320 4.13 -14.77 16.61
N ASP A 321 4.78 -15.25 17.68
CA ASP A 321 4.19 -15.88 18.86
C ASP A 321 3.92 -14.90 20.02
N ASN A 322 4.19 -13.61 19.83
CA ASN A 322 3.93 -12.60 20.85
C ASN A 322 2.45 -12.58 21.24
N ILE A 323 2.16 -12.85 22.52
CA ILE A 323 0.78 -12.98 23.02
C ILE A 323 -0.04 -11.70 22.90
N PHE A 324 0.61 -10.54 22.79
CA PHE A 324 -0.05 -9.23 22.66
C PHE A 324 -0.23 -8.78 21.21
N TYR A 325 0.19 -9.59 20.24
CA TYR A 325 0.12 -9.25 18.81
C TYR A 325 -1.31 -8.92 18.36
N SER A 326 -2.32 -9.57 18.95
CA SER A 326 -3.75 -9.29 18.70
C SER A 326 -4.14 -7.84 19.01
N ILE A 327 -3.54 -7.21 20.01
CA ILE A 327 -3.83 -5.81 20.35
C ILE A 327 -3.40 -4.86 19.23
N PHE A 328 -2.31 -5.20 18.54
CA PHE A 328 -1.80 -4.43 17.40
C PHE A 328 -2.59 -4.70 16.12
N LYS A 329 -3.21 -5.88 15.99
CA LYS A 329 -4.13 -6.19 14.89
C LYS A 329 -5.56 -5.69 15.12
N ASP A 330 -5.88 -5.26 16.34
CA ASP A 330 -7.20 -4.76 16.69
C ASP A 330 -7.59 -3.54 15.84
N LEU A 331 -8.83 -3.53 15.38
CA LEU A 331 -9.36 -2.49 14.50
C LEU A 331 -9.29 -1.11 15.16
N GLN A 332 -9.50 -1.01 16.48
CA GLN A 332 -9.44 0.27 17.21
C GLN A 332 -8.01 0.83 17.25
N THR A 333 -7.01 -0.05 17.30
CA THR A 333 -5.59 0.33 17.18
C THR A 333 -5.27 0.84 15.79
N ASN A 334 -5.68 0.10 14.76
CA ASN A 334 -5.49 0.48 13.37
C ASN A 334 -6.17 1.82 13.04
N GLU A 335 -7.39 2.04 13.55
CA GLU A 335 -8.14 3.29 13.36
C GLU A 335 -7.48 4.53 13.99
N LYS A 336 -6.58 4.37 14.96
CA LYS A 336 -5.90 5.49 15.63
C LYS A 336 -4.51 5.76 15.05
N ILE A 337 -3.76 4.73 14.69
CA ILE A 337 -2.35 4.86 14.29
C ILE A 337 -2.23 5.15 12.79
N LEU A 338 -2.90 4.34 11.96
CA LEU A 338 -2.73 4.38 10.51
C LEU A 338 -3.17 5.73 9.90
N PRO A 339 -4.26 6.38 10.32
CA PRO A 339 -4.64 7.68 9.76
C PRO A 339 -3.65 8.79 10.07
N ASN A 340 -3.00 8.74 11.23
CA ASN A 340 -1.95 9.70 11.58
C ASN A 340 -0.70 9.46 10.73
N LEU A 341 -0.29 8.20 10.55
CA LEU A 341 0.81 7.85 9.66
C LEU A 341 0.53 8.30 8.22
N MET A 342 -0.68 8.04 7.72
CA MET A 342 -1.15 8.45 6.40
C MET A 342 -1.04 9.96 6.18
N LYS A 343 -1.50 10.75 7.16
CA LYS A 343 -1.42 12.22 7.10
C LYS A 343 0.02 12.69 7.06
N LEU A 344 0.88 12.12 7.91
CA LEU A 344 2.29 12.51 8.00
C LEU A 344 3.10 12.04 6.77
N SER A 345 2.79 10.88 6.19
CA SER A 345 3.49 10.35 5.01
C SER A 345 3.18 11.15 3.75
N CYS A 346 1.92 11.57 3.59
CA CYS A 346 1.45 12.18 2.35
C CYS A 346 1.47 13.70 2.39
N PHE A 347 1.44 14.27 3.60
CA PHE A 347 1.44 15.70 3.78
C PHE A 347 2.42 16.14 4.86
N PRO A 348 3.72 16.13 4.57
CA PRO A 348 4.73 16.46 5.57
C PRO A 348 4.65 17.89 6.10
N ASN A 349 3.99 18.79 5.36
CA ASN A 349 3.79 20.19 5.74
C ASN A 349 2.42 20.45 6.44
N TYR A 350 1.67 19.41 6.84
CA TYR A 350 0.27 19.52 7.31
C TYR A 350 0.02 20.16 8.68
N LEU A 351 1.01 20.74 9.35
CA LEU A 351 0.71 21.57 10.52
C LEU A 351 0.12 22.95 10.16
N GLY A 352 0.00 23.32 8.87
CA GLY A 352 -0.39 24.68 8.48
C GLY A 352 -1.38 24.87 7.32
N MET A 353 -1.94 23.82 6.69
CA MET A 353 -2.85 24.01 5.54
C MET A 353 -4.15 23.21 5.66
N ASP A 354 -5.25 23.96 5.68
CA ASP A 354 -6.62 23.47 5.75
C ASP A 354 -7.12 23.00 4.36
N LYS A 355 -7.87 21.88 4.35
CA LYS A 355 -8.84 21.44 3.31
C LYS A 355 -8.37 21.08 1.88
N MET A 356 -7.55 20.04 1.73
CA MET A 356 -7.87 19.02 0.71
C MET A 356 -8.49 17.82 1.42
N LYS A 357 -9.79 17.63 1.17
CA LYS A 357 -10.68 16.63 1.78
C LYS A 357 -10.19 15.19 1.54
N ILE A 358 -9.20 14.72 2.31
CA ILE A 358 -9.03 13.28 2.53
C ILE A 358 -10.33 12.80 3.17
N ARG A 359 -11.02 11.88 2.52
CA ARG A 359 -12.17 11.22 3.14
C ARG A 359 -11.60 10.36 4.27
N ASP A 360 -11.81 10.79 5.51
CA ASP A 360 -11.24 10.15 6.71
C ASP A 360 -12.35 9.82 7.71
N SER A 361 -13.49 9.34 7.22
CA SER A 361 -14.56 8.84 8.10
C SER A 361 -14.19 7.45 8.63
N VAL A 362 -14.63 7.11 9.83
CA VAL A 362 -14.44 5.79 10.45
C VAL A 362 -14.88 4.68 9.49
N GLN A 363 -16.07 4.81 8.91
CA GLN A 363 -16.63 3.84 7.97
C GLN A 363 -15.73 3.62 6.75
N TYR A 364 -15.22 4.71 6.17
CA TYR A 364 -14.35 4.63 4.99
C TYR A 364 -13.01 3.96 5.31
N ARG A 365 -12.46 4.19 6.51
CA ARG A 365 -11.24 3.51 6.96
C ARG A 365 -11.45 2.01 7.13
N LYS A 366 -12.57 1.61 7.77
CA LYS A 366 -12.91 0.19 7.95
C LYS A 366 -13.02 -0.55 6.62
N GLU A 367 -13.65 0.06 5.63
CA GLU A 367 -13.73 -0.48 4.27
C GLU A 367 -12.34 -0.70 3.68
N ILE A 368 -11.48 0.33 3.69
CA ILE A 368 -10.11 0.20 3.16
C ILE A 368 -9.32 -0.87 3.93
N PHE A 369 -9.43 -0.95 5.26
CA PHE A 369 -8.72 -1.97 6.05
C PHE A 369 -9.14 -3.38 5.71
N ASN A 370 -10.44 -3.64 5.56
CA ASN A 370 -10.93 -4.96 5.20
C ASN A 370 -10.41 -5.37 3.82
N PHE A 371 -10.32 -4.43 2.87
CA PHE A 371 -9.85 -4.71 1.52
C PHE A 371 -8.33 -4.90 1.41
N ILE A 372 -7.54 -4.04 2.04
CA ILE A 372 -6.09 -4.26 2.05
C ILE A 372 -5.77 -5.54 2.84
N GLY A 373 -6.51 -5.80 3.92
CA GLY A 373 -6.39 -7.04 4.70
C GLY A 373 -6.70 -8.31 3.88
N SER A 374 -7.70 -8.28 3.00
CA SER A 374 -8.02 -9.43 2.13
C SER A 374 -7.00 -9.65 1.01
N GLN A 375 -6.14 -8.67 0.74
CA GLN A 375 -5.08 -8.72 -0.27
C GLN A 375 -3.68 -8.57 0.33
N ILE A 376 -3.52 -8.86 1.63
CA ILE A 376 -2.27 -8.63 2.35
C ILE A 376 -1.10 -9.45 1.80
N ASP A 377 -1.39 -10.60 1.19
CA ASP A 377 -0.39 -11.45 0.55
C ASP A 377 0.33 -10.72 -0.58
N ASN A 378 -0.35 -9.82 -1.30
CA ASN A 378 0.26 -8.99 -2.34
C ASN A 378 1.31 -8.02 -1.78
N LEU A 379 1.28 -7.73 -0.48
CA LEU A 379 2.15 -6.75 0.20
C LEU A 379 3.20 -7.41 1.09
N LYS A 380 3.13 -8.73 1.28
CA LYS A 380 3.90 -9.47 2.29
C LYS A 380 5.40 -9.32 2.13
N ASP A 381 5.91 -9.40 0.91
CA ASP A 381 7.34 -9.31 0.65
C ASP A 381 7.88 -7.90 0.92
N LEU A 382 7.11 -6.88 0.54
CA LEU A 382 7.45 -5.50 0.85
C LEU A 382 7.39 -5.21 2.37
N ILE A 383 6.46 -5.81 3.10
CA ILE A 383 6.43 -5.74 4.58
C ILE A 383 7.72 -6.31 5.18
N ASN A 384 8.24 -7.41 4.63
CA ASN A 384 9.50 -8.01 5.09
C ASN A 384 10.68 -7.07 4.84
N GLU A 385 10.78 -6.51 3.65
CA GLU A 385 11.84 -5.56 3.32
C GLU A 385 11.80 -4.29 4.17
N ILE A 386 10.60 -3.78 4.47
CA ILE A 386 10.44 -2.64 5.37
C ILE A 386 10.93 -3.01 6.78
N ALA A 387 10.66 -4.22 7.26
CA ALA A 387 11.14 -4.68 8.56
C ALA A 387 12.69 -4.70 8.62
N LEU A 388 13.34 -5.24 7.59
CA LEU A 388 14.81 -5.24 7.46
C LEU A 388 15.37 -3.81 7.38
N PHE A 389 14.72 -2.94 6.59
CA PHE A 389 15.13 -1.56 6.45
C PHE A 389 14.97 -0.77 7.77
N CYS A 390 13.92 -1.04 8.54
CA CYS A 390 13.75 -0.48 9.88
C CYS A 390 14.92 -0.84 10.81
N GLU A 391 15.33 -2.10 10.81
CA GLU A 391 16.49 -2.54 11.59
C GLU A 391 17.76 -1.77 11.22
N LYS A 392 18.00 -1.62 9.90
CA LYS A 392 19.14 -0.88 9.37
C LYS A 392 19.16 0.58 9.81
N ILE A 393 18.04 1.30 9.63
CA ILE A 393 17.94 2.72 10.05
C ILE A 393 18.24 2.87 11.55
N ASN A 394 17.74 1.94 12.37
CA ASN A 394 17.91 2.02 13.80
C ASN A 394 19.36 1.73 14.26
N LYS A 395 20.09 0.88 13.52
CA LYS A 395 21.54 0.66 13.75
C LYS A 395 22.37 1.90 13.43
N GLU A 396 22.02 2.66 12.38
CA GLU A 396 22.73 3.88 12.00
C GLU A 396 22.54 5.06 12.97
N LYS A 397 21.51 5.01 13.83
CA LYS A 397 21.25 6.03 14.86
C LYS A 397 21.95 5.78 16.19
N LYS A 398 22.43 4.56 16.42
CA LYS A 398 23.19 4.17 17.62
C LYS A 398 24.67 4.30 17.33
#